data_AF-X6NVB4-F1
#
_entry.id   AF-X6NVB4-F1
#
_cell.length_a   1.000
_cell.length_b   1.000
_cell.length_c   1.000
_cell.angle_alpha   90.00
_cell.angle_beta   90.00
_cell.angle_gamma   90.00
#
_symmetry.space_group_name_H-M   'P 1'
#
loop_
_entity.id
_entity.type
_entity.pdbx_description
1 polymer ?
#
loop_
_entity_poly.entity_id
_entity_poly.type
_entity_poly.pdbx_seq_one_letter_code
_entity_poly.pdbx_strand_id
1 'polypeptide(L)'
;MFKESIDIVFNSRFLSDRDLQYEEDVKAHPYSLRTWWFYIKFKTEEENEIMYEYGEKLDSKGKDENNDKESGKNEVPPIPQEVIERLRSTLRMRYLIYERALEYLPGSYKLWCSYLKDRIDHTQSLRMSITDPFVDETNNAFERCLTILHKMPRLWMMYGEKMFDRALKSLPITQHEKIWPLYIKFIRIAN
;
A
#
# COMPACT_ATOMS: atom_id res chain seq x y z
N MET A 1 4.28 19.56 18.61
CA MET A 1 3.28 20.43 17.94
C MET A 1 3.32 20.21 16.42
N PHE A 2 3.30 18.96 15.94
CA PHE A 2 3.36 18.59 14.50
C PHE A 2 2.24 17.64 14.06
N LYS A 3 1.46 17.13 15.02
CA LYS A 3 0.45 16.09 14.83
C LYS A 3 -0.81 16.58 14.09
N GLU A 4 -1.09 17.89 14.19
CA GLU A 4 -2.29 18.48 13.63
C GLU A 4 -2.33 18.42 12.09
N SER A 5 -1.18 18.43 11.40
CA SER A 5 -1.19 18.45 9.94
C SER A 5 -1.81 17.21 9.32
N ILE A 6 -1.53 16.01 9.85
CA ILE A 6 -2.03 14.76 9.27
C ILE A 6 -3.46 14.48 9.68
N ASP A 7 -3.82 14.76 10.93
CA ASP A 7 -5.18 14.62 11.45
C ASP A 7 -6.13 15.61 10.74
N ILE A 8 -5.70 16.86 10.47
CA ILE A 8 -6.51 17.84 9.73
C ILE A 8 -6.76 17.36 8.30
N VAL A 9 -5.73 16.88 7.61
CA VAL A 9 -5.87 16.38 6.23
C VAL A 9 -6.80 15.16 6.18
N PHE A 10 -6.66 14.25 7.16
CA PHE A 10 -7.55 13.09 7.28
C PHE A 10 -9.00 13.51 7.51
N ASN A 11 -9.24 14.33 8.53
CA ASN A 11 -10.59 14.73 8.96
C ASN A 11 -11.32 15.56 7.89
N SER A 12 -10.61 16.43 7.19
CA SER A 12 -11.23 17.31 6.18
C SER A 12 -11.55 16.61 4.86
N ARG A 13 -10.79 15.57 4.50
CA ARG A 13 -10.83 15.02 3.14
C ARG A 13 -11.37 13.60 3.06
N PHE A 14 -11.33 12.85 4.15
CA PHE A 14 -11.52 11.40 4.12
C PHE A 14 -12.46 10.86 5.19
N LEU A 15 -12.68 11.59 6.28
CA LEU A 15 -13.52 11.12 7.38
C LEU A 15 -14.99 11.00 6.96
N SER A 16 -15.57 9.83 7.13
CA SER A 16 -16.99 9.53 6.93
C SER A 16 -17.68 9.13 8.23
N ASP A 17 -19.01 9.11 8.25
CA ASP A 17 -19.76 8.67 9.45
C ASP A 17 -19.44 7.23 9.87
N ARG A 18 -19.06 6.38 8.90
CA ARG A 18 -18.66 4.98 9.16
C ARG A 18 -17.33 4.87 9.92
N ASP A 19 -16.54 5.93 9.92
CA ASP A 19 -15.25 6.00 10.58
C ASP A 19 -15.33 6.38 12.06
N LEU A 20 -16.45 6.95 12.50
CA LEU A 20 -16.54 7.63 13.79
C LEU A 20 -16.21 6.71 14.97
N GLN A 21 -16.73 5.49 14.97
CA GLN A 21 -16.45 4.50 16.01
C GLN A 21 -14.95 4.19 16.10
N TYR A 22 -14.29 4.00 14.95
CA TYR A 22 -12.86 3.70 14.91
C TYR A 22 -12.03 4.92 15.31
N GLU A 23 -12.44 6.13 14.93
CA GLU A 23 -11.80 7.38 15.33
C GLU A 23 -11.86 7.60 16.85
N GLU A 24 -13.01 7.33 17.46
CA GLU A 24 -13.16 7.38 18.92
C GLU A 24 -12.24 6.36 19.59
N ASP A 25 -12.20 5.14 19.08
CA ASP A 25 -11.37 4.08 19.63
C ASP A 25 -9.87 4.42 19.56
N VAL A 26 -9.37 4.89 18.40
CA VAL A 26 -7.94 5.25 18.24
C VAL A 26 -7.58 6.50 19.06
N LYS A 27 -8.52 7.43 19.27
CA LYS A 27 -8.33 8.59 20.16
C LYS A 27 -8.26 8.17 21.63
N ALA A 28 -9.09 7.22 22.05
CA ALA A 28 -9.10 6.70 23.41
C ALA A 28 -7.86 5.83 23.71
N HIS A 29 -7.41 5.03 22.73
CA HIS A 29 -6.32 4.06 22.91
C HIS A 29 -5.22 4.19 21.84
N PRO A 30 -4.53 5.33 21.73
CA PRO A 30 -3.62 5.61 20.62
C PRO A 30 -2.36 4.74 20.58
N TYR A 31 -1.95 4.15 21.70
CA TYR A 31 -0.80 3.23 21.76
C TYR A 31 -1.22 1.75 21.63
N SER A 32 -2.51 1.47 21.39
CA SER A 32 -3.02 0.12 21.16
C SER A 32 -2.89 -0.25 19.68
N LEU A 33 -1.94 -1.14 19.38
CA LEU A 33 -1.80 -1.72 18.05
C LEU A 33 -3.11 -2.35 17.56
N ARG A 34 -3.87 -2.98 18.46
CA ARG A 34 -5.12 -3.66 18.13
C ARG A 34 -6.16 -2.68 17.57
N THR A 35 -6.23 -1.50 18.15
CA THR A 35 -7.21 -0.48 17.78
C THR A 35 -6.95 0.05 16.37
N TRP A 36 -5.70 0.45 16.10
CA TRP A 36 -5.28 0.82 14.75
C TRP A 36 -5.48 -0.30 13.73
N TRP A 37 -5.19 -1.54 14.12
CA TRP A 37 -5.33 -2.70 13.24
C TRP A 37 -6.77 -2.95 12.80
N PHE A 38 -7.73 -2.81 13.72
CA PHE A 38 -9.15 -2.92 13.35
C PHE A 38 -9.56 -1.84 12.37
N TYR A 39 -9.08 -0.61 12.58
CA TYR A 39 -9.42 0.47 11.69
C TYR A 39 -8.85 0.27 10.27
N ILE A 40 -7.59 -0.15 10.18
CA ILE A 40 -6.95 -0.50 8.91
C ILE A 40 -7.71 -1.64 8.21
N LYS A 41 -8.10 -2.69 8.96
CA LYS A 41 -8.84 -3.83 8.39
C LYS A 41 -10.18 -3.41 7.81
N PHE A 42 -10.92 -2.56 8.51
CA PHE A 42 -12.18 -1.99 8.03
C PHE A 42 -11.99 -1.27 6.69
N LYS A 43 -10.94 -0.45 6.55
CA LYS A 43 -10.65 0.22 5.27
C LYS A 43 -10.16 -0.70 4.17
N THR A 44 -9.52 -1.81 4.51
CA THR A 44 -9.21 -2.86 3.54
C THR A 44 -10.46 -3.56 3.02
N GLU A 45 -11.46 -3.77 3.88
CA GLU A 45 -12.75 -4.36 3.47
C GLU A 45 -13.52 -3.41 2.54
N GLU A 46 -13.55 -2.11 2.84
CA GLU A 46 -14.17 -1.09 1.98
C GLU A 46 -13.54 -1.03 0.57
N GLU A 47 -12.22 -1.22 0.45
CA GLU A 47 -11.56 -1.34 -0.85
C GLU A 47 -11.98 -2.61 -1.62
N ASN A 48 -12.05 -3.74 -0.92
CA ASN A 48 -12.44 -5.01 -1.54
C ASN A 48 -13.88 -4.95 -2.05
N GLU A 49 -14.77 -4.26 -1.33
CA GLU A 49 -16.15 -3.99 -1.78
C GLU A 49 -16.17 -3.23 -3.12
N ILE A 50 -15.34 -2.20 -3.29
CA ILE A 50 -15.24 -1.45 -4.56
C ILE A 50 -14.84 -2.37 -5.73
N MET A 51 -13.88 -3.26 -5.49
CA MET A 51 -13.43 -4.20 -6.51
C MET A 51 -14.48 -5.27 -6.83
N TYR A 52 -15.21 -5.76 -5.82
CA TYR A 52 -16.30 -6.71 -6.00
C TYR A 52 -17.47 -6.09 -6.77
N GLU A 53 -17.90 -4.87 -6.39
CA GLU A 53 -18.92 -4.09 -7.10
C GLU A 53 -18.58 -3.91 -8.58
N TYR A 54 -17.31 -3.69 -8.91
CA TYR A 54 -16.85 -3.57 -10.28
C TYR A 54 -16.95 -4.91 -11.04
N GLY A 55 -16.58 -6.03 -10.41
CA GLY A 55 -16.71 -7.37 -10.99
C GLY A 55 -18.15 -7.73 -11.36
N GLU A 56 -19.09 -7.52 -10.44
CA GLU A 56 -20.53 -7.81 -10.65
C GLU A 56 -21.13 -6.99 -11.82
N LYS A 57 -20.68 -5.74 -12.00
CA LYS A 57 -21.10 -4.88 -13.13
C LYS A 57 -20.63 -5.42 -14.48
N LEU A 58 -19.46 -6.06 -14.54
CA LEU A 58 -18.97 -6.71 -15.76
C LEU A 58 -19.81 -7.94 -16.10
N ASP A 59 -20.10 -8.77 -15.10
CA ASP A 59 -20.89 -10.00 -15.27
C ASP A 59 -22.34 -9.71 -15.68
N SER A 60 -22.92 -8.63 -15.16
CA SER A 60 -24.26 -8.18 -15.52
C SER A 60 -24.34 -7.65 -16.95
N LYS A 61 -23.28 -6.99 -17.45
CA LYS A 61 -23.23 -6.42 -18.81
C LYS A 61 -22.96 -7.48 -19.89
N GLY A 62 -22.27 -8.58 -19.53
CA GLY A 62 -21.99 -9.70 -20.45
C GLY A 62 -23.21 -10.56 -20.82
N LYS A 63 -24.36 -10.38 -20.16
CA LYS A 63 -25.60 -11.13 -20.48
C LYS A 63 -26.45 -10.52 -21.60
N ASP A 64 -26.21 -9.26 -21.97
CA ASP A 64 -27.02 -8.54 -22.96
C ASP A 64 -26.44 -8.57 -24.39
N GLU A 65 -25.21 -9.08 -24.58
CA GLU A 65 -24.55 -9.16 -25.90
C GLU A 65 -24.18 -10.61 -26.27
N ASN A 66 -25.12 -11.34 -26.89
CA ASN A 66 -24.78 -12.52 -27.70
C ASN A 66 -24.64 -12.10 -29.17
N ASN A 67 -23.45 -12.30 -29.76
CA ASN A 67 -23.27 -12.98 -31.05
C ASN A 67 -21.78 -13.12 -31.42
N ASP A 68 -21.37 -14.36 -31.66
CA ASP A 68 -20.34 -14.85 -32.58
C ASP A 68 -18.96 -14.16 -32.63
N LYS A 69 -17.95 -14.76 -32.00
CA LYS A 69 -16.73 -15.35 -32.63
C LYS A 69 -15.60 -15.62 -31.64
N GLU A 70 -14.83 -16.66 -31.99
CA GLU A 70 -13.77 -17.34 -31.26
C GLU A 70 -12.60 -16.49 -30.73
N SER A 71 -12.05 -17.00 -29.62
CA SER A 71 -10.62 -17.12 -29.26
C SER A 71 -9.72 -15.89 -29.36
N GLY A 72 -9.43 -15.28 -28.21
CA GLY A 72 -8.25 -14.42 -28.06
C GLY A 72 -8.10 -13.81 -26.67
N LYS A 73 -7.33 -14.49 -25.80
CA LYS A 73 -6.75 -14.03 -24.52
C LYS A 73 -7.73 -13.42 -23.50
N ASN A 74 -7.71 -13.94 -22.27
CA ASN A 74 -8.37 -13.34 -21.10
C ASN A 74 -7.72 -11.98 -20.75
N GLU A 75 -7.87 -10.98 -21.60
CA GLU A 75 -7.49 -9.61 -21.32
C GLU A 75 -8.64 -8.98 -20.53
N VAL A 76 -8.48 -8.95 -19.21
CA VAL A 76 -9.39 -8.23 -18.31
C VAL A 76 -9.58 -6.81 -18.87
N PRO A 77 -10.83 -6.34 -19.07
CA PRO A 77 -11.08 -5.00 -19.56
C PRO A 77 -10.32 -3.97 -18.73
N PRO A 78 -9.73 -2.93 -19.35
CA PRO A 78 -9.08 -1.87 -18.60
C PRO A 78 -10.08 -1.24 -17.62
N ILE A 79 -9.69 -1.21 -16.34
CA ILE A 79 -10.53 -0.69 -15.26
C ILE A 79 -10.92 0.77 -15.58
N PRO A 80 -12.20 1.16 -15.49
CA PRO A 80 -12.64 2.53 -15.72
C PRO A 80 -11.90 3.53 -14.84
N GLN A 81 -11.62 4.71 -15.40
CA GLN A 81 -10.90 5.77 -14.68
C GLN A 81 -11.58 6.18 -13.36
N GLU A 82 -12.92 6.18 -13.31
CA GLU A 82 -13.68 6.47 -12.09
C GLU A 82 -13.38 5.47 -10.96
N VAL A 83 -13.33 4.18 -11.30
CA VAL A 83 -13.02 3.12 -10.32
C VAL A 83 -11.57 3.25 -9.86
N ILE A 84 -10.64 3.55 -10.78
CA ILE A 84 -9.23 3.79 -10.44
C ILE A 84 -9.10 4.97 -9.46
N GLU A 85 -9.81 6.07 -9.69
CA GLU A 85 -9.73 7.25 -8.81
C GLU A 85 -10.37 6.98 -7.44
N ARG A 86 -11.51 6.26 -7.40
CA ARG A 86 -12.14 5.83 -6.15
C ARG A 86 -11.21 4.92 -5.34
N LEU A 87 -10.54 3.98 -6.00
CA LEU A 87 -9.52 3.14 -5.37
C LEU A 87 -8.37 3.99 -4.84
N ARG A 88 -7.78 4.87 -5.67
CA ARG A 88 -6.68 5.77 -5.24
C ARG A 88 -7.04 6.61 -4.03
N SER A 89 -8.26 7.14 -3.96
CA SER A 89 -8.75 7.88 -2.79
C SER A 89 -8.79 7.00 -1.53
N THR A 90 -9.35 5.79 -1.65
CA THR A 90 -9.44 4.82 -0.54
C THR A 90 -8.06 4.37 -0.07
N LEU A 91 -7.12 4.15 -1.00
CA LEU A 91 -5.72 3.82 -0.70
C LEU A 91 -5.03 4.94 0.08
N ARG A 92 -5.17 6.20 -0.37
CA ARG A 92 -4.62 7.36 0.34
C ARG A 92 -5.15 7.45 1.77
N MET A 93 -6.44 7.22 1.95
CA MET A 93 -7.06 7.19 3.28
C MET A 93 -6.43 6.11 4.17
N ARG A 94 -6.30 4.88 3.68
CA ARG A 94 -5.67 3.80 4.46
C ARG A 94 -4.21 4.09 4.79
N TYR A 95 -3.45 4.67 3.86
CA TYR A 95 -2.07 5.10 4.12
C TYR A 95 -1.99 6.18 5.20
N LEU A 96 -2.90 7.15 5.20
CA LEU A 96 -2.94 8.14 6.27
C LEU A 96 -3.24 7.51 7.64
N ILE A 97 -4.10 6.49 7.71
CA ILE A 97 -4.33 5.75 8.96
C ILE A 97 -3.05 5.03 9.41
N TYR A 98 -2.29 4.42 8.49
CA TYR A 98 -0.99 3.83 8.81
C TYR A 98 -0.01 4.89 9.33
N GLU A 99 0.12 6.03 8.66
CA GLU A 99 1.00 7.13 9.09
C GLU A 99 0.63 7.60 10.49
N ARG A 100 -0.66 7.83 10.76
CA ARG A 100 -1.17 8.20 12.09
C ARG A 100 -0.82 7.14 13.13
N ALA A 101 -1.04 5.87 12.83
CA ALA A 101 -0.68 4.78 13.74
C ALA A 101 0.83 4.76 14.03
N LEU A 102 1.67 5.03 13.03
CA LEU A 102 3.13 5.04 13.14
C LEU A 102 3.69 6.25 13.88
N GLU A 103 2.94 7.35 14.00
CA GLU A 103 3.30 8.45 14.91
C GLU A 103 3.30 8.02 16.38
N TYR A 104 2.37 7.14 16.76
CA TYR A 104 2.30 6.60 18.12
C TYR A 104 3.12 5.32 18.31
N LEU A 105 3.24 4.52 17.25
CA LEU A 105 3.87 3.20 17.28
C LEU A 105 5.01 3.08 16.23
N PRO A 106 6.03 3.95 16.25
CA PRO A 106 7.06 3.99 15.22
C PRO A 106 7.90 2.71 15.17
N GLY A 107 8.07 2.01 16.31
CA GLY A 107 8.81 0.75 16.37
C GLY A 107 8.01 -0.50 16.00
N SER A 108 6.73 -0.36 15.64
CA SER A 108 5.87 -1.51 15.35
C SER A 108 6.23 -2.16 14.02
N TYR A 109 7.05 -3.21 14.09
CA TYR A 109 7.41 -4.02 12.92
C TYR A 109 6.18 -4.54 12.17
N LYS A 110 5.12 -4.94 12.90
CA LYS A 110 3.88 -5.44 12.28
C LYS A 110 3.19 -4.36 11.43
N LEU A 111 3.12 -3.12 11.93
CA LEU A 111 2.52 -2.02 11.17
C LEU A 111 3.36 -1.67 9.95
N TRP A 112 4.67 -1.50 10.12
CA TRP A 112 5.57 -1.20 8.99
C TRP A 112 5.53 -2.28 7.92
N CYS A 113 5.58 -3.56 8.29
CA CYS A 113 5.47 -4.65 7.33
C CYS A 113 4.14 -4.64 6.58
N SER A 114 3.02 -4.45 7.28
CA SER A 114 1.70 -4.39 6.64
C SER A 114 1.61 -3.21 5.69
N TYR A 115 2.03 -2.03 6.15
CA TYR A 115 1.98 -0.79 5.39
C TYR A 115 2.79 -0.85 4.09
N LEU A 116 4.01 -1.37 4.17
CA LEU A 116 4.91 -1.46 3.01
C LEU A 116 4.46 -2.53 2.03
N LYS A 117 3.90 -3.65 2.51
CA LYS A 117 3.30 -4.68 1.65
C LYS A 117 2.10 -4.14 0.90
N ASP A 118 1.18 -3.50 1.61
CA ASP A 118 0.02 -2.83 1.02
C ASP A 118 0.48 -1.88 -0.10
N ARG A 119 1.44 -0.99 0.16
CA ARG A 119 1.97 -0.07 -0.86
C ARG A 119 2.56 -0.77 -2.08
N ILE A 120 3.28 -1.87 -1.89
CA ILE A 120 3.82 -2.69 -2.98
C ILE A 120 2.68 -3.30 -3.81
N ASP A 121 1.71 -3.92 -3.14
CA ASP A 121 0.63 -4.66 -3.78
C ASP A 121 -0.22 -3.73 -4.64
N HIS A 122 -0.54 -2.52 -4.18
CA HIS A 122 -1.28 -1.54 -4.99
C HIS A 122 -0.48 -0.98 -6.16
N THR A 123 0.81 -0.73 -5.96
CA THR A 123 1.69 -0.27 -7.05
C THR A 123 1.71 -1.28 -8.20
N GLN A 124 1.67 -2.58 -7.87
CA GLN A 124 1.61 -3.67 -8.85
C GLN A 124 0.22 -3.83 -9.46
N SER A 125 -0.82 -3.88 -8.63
CA SER A 125 -2.19 -4.14 -9.10
C SER A 125 -2.69 -3.04 -10.03
N LEU A 126 -2.32 -1.79 -9.76
CA LEU A 126 -2.66 -0.62 -10.59
C LEU A 126 -1.64 -0.35 -11.71
N ARG A 127 -0.61 -1.19 -11.87
CA ARG A 127 0.47 -1.06 -12.88
C ARG A 127 1.02 0.37 -12.96
N MET A 128 1.36 0.95 -11.82
CA MET A 128 1.76 2.35 -11.75
C MET A 128 3.11 2.56 -12.45
N SER A 129 3.25 3.69 -13.15
CA SER A 129 4.53 4.07 -13.76
C SER A 129 5.57 4.38 -12.67
N ILE A 130 6.85 4.17 -12.99
CA ILE A 130 7.99 4.52 -12.13
C ILE A 130 7.97 6.02 -11.74
N THR A 131 7.39 6.86 -12.59
CA THR A 131 7.28 8.32 -12.38
C THR A 131 6.05 8.74 -11.56
N ASP A 132 5.19 7.80 -11.15
CA ASP A 132 3.97 8.12 -10.43
C ASP A 132 4.29 8.56 -8.98
N PRO A 133 3.69 9.65 -8.47
CA PRO A 133 3.91 10.12 -7.09
C PRO A 133 3.71 9.05 -6.02
N PHE A 134 2.81 8.09 -6.21
CA PHE A 134 2.58 7.00 -5.26
C PHE A 134 3.80 6.07 -5.13
N VAL A 135 4.54 5.86 -6.22
CA VAL A 135 5.78 5.08 -6.20
C VAL A 135 6.83 5.81 -5.40
N ASP A 136 6.95 7.12 -5.59
CA ASP A 136 7.90 7.95 -4.84
C ASP A 136 7.55 8.03 -3.35
N GLU A 137 6.28 8.24 -3.01
CA GLU A 137 5.78 8.17 -1.62
C GLU A 137 6.07 6.81 -0.97
N THR A 138 5.97 5.73 -1.75
CA THR A 138 6.28 4.38 -1.27
C THR A 138 7.77 4.23 -0.97
N ASN A 139 8.64 4.76 -1.83
CA ASN A 139 10.08 4.78 -1.57
C ASN A 139 10.42 5.58 -0.32
N ASN A 140 9.81 6.75 -0.15
CA ASN A 140 9.98 7.58 1.04
C ASN A 140 9.50 6.85 2.32
N ALA A 141 8.44 6.05 2.24
CA ALA A 141 8.00 5.20 3.35
C ALA A 141 9.01 4.10 3.68
N PHE A 142 9.61 3.46 2.67
CA PHE A 142 10.70 2.52 2.88
C PHE A 142 11.91 3.17 3.55
N GLU A 143 12.39 4.30 3.05
CA GLU A 143 13.54 4.99 3.63
C GLU A 143 13.31 5.36 5.10
N ARG A 144 12.12 5.88 5.44
CA ARG A 144 11.73 6.14 6.84
C ARG A 144 11.68 4.87 7.69
N CYS A 145 11.08 3.80 7.17
CA CYS A 145 11.04 2.51 7.87
C CYS A 145 12.45 2.01 8.20
N LEU A 146 13.39 2.20 7.27
CA LEU A 146 14.75 1.68 7.37
C LEU A 146 15.61 2.46 8.37
N THR A 147 15.38 3.76 8.52
CA THR A 147 16.03 4.54 9.60
C THR A 147 15.57 4.07 10.98
N ILE A 148 14.28 3.77 11.14
CA ILE A 148 13.70 3.34 12.42
C ILE A 148 13.99 1.86 12.71
N LEU A 149 13.84 0.97 11.73
CA LEU A 149 13.94 -0.49 11.86
C LEU A 149 15.21 -1.08 11.24
N HIS A 150 16.33 -0.35 11.34
CA HIS A 150 17.60 -0.74 10.71
C HIS A 150 18.10 -2.15 11.06
N LYS A 151 17.72 -2.70 12.23
CA LYS A 151 18.10 -4.05 12.68
C LYS A 151 17.25 -5.20 12.07
N MET A 152 16.28 -4.92 11.22
CA MET A 152 15.29 -5.91 10.76
C MET A 152 15.52 -6.38 9.30
N PRO A 153 16.37 -7.41 9.04
CA PRO A 153 16.82 -7.82 7.70
C PRO A 153 15.71 -8.19 6.70
N ARG A 154 14.53 -8.61 7.18
CA ARG A 154 13.42 -9.02 6.30
C ARG A 154 12.80 -7.86 5.52
N LEU A 155 12.73 -6.68 6.12
CA LEU A 155 12.24 -5.48 5.46
C LEU A 155 13.20 -5.02 4.34
N TRP A 156 14.50 -5.22 4.57
CA TRP A 156 15.53 -4.94 3.58
C TRP A 156 15.47 -5.87 2.37
N MET A 157 15.16 -7.15 2.56
CA MET A 157 14.98 -8.08 1.43
C MET A 157 13.77 -7.68 0.58
N MET A 158 12.65 -7.31 1.22
CA MET A 158 11.44 -6.84 0.54
C MET A 158 11.68 -5.56 -0.27
N TYR A 159 12.51 -4.64 0.25
CA TYR A 159 12.93 -3.44 -0.48
C TYR A 159 13.94 -3.75 -1.61
N GLY A 160 14.88 -4.65 -1.33
CA GLY A 160 15.95 -5.07 -2.24
C GLY A 160 15.43 -5.69 -3.52
N GLU A 161 14.45 -6.60 -3.47
CA GLU A 161 13.88 -7.26 -4.65
C GLU A 161 13.30 -6.29 -5.70
N LYS A 162 13.00 -5.04 -5.32
CA LYS A 162 12.41 -4.04 -6.22
C LYS A 162 13.28 -2.82 -6.53
N MET A 163 14.20 -2.45 -5.63
CA MET A 163 15.02 -1.24 -5.77
C MET A 163 16.46 -1.46 -5.32
N PHE A 164 17.10 -2.53 -5.81
CA PHE A 164 18.49 -2.87 -5.49
C PHE A 164 19.46 -1.68 -5.57
N ASP A 165 19.38 -0.85 -6.61
CA ASP A 165 20.31 0.28 -6.82
C ASP A 165 20.17 1.42 -5.81
N ARG A 166 18.98 1.59 -5.19
CA ARG A 166 18.76 2.58 -4.11
C ARG A 166 18.98 1.97 -2.74
N ALA A 167 18.60 0.71 -2.54
CA ALA A 167 18.89 -0.04 -1.32
C ALA A 167 20.39 -0.11 -1.03
N LEU A 168 21.22 -0.34 -2.05
CA LEU A 168 22.67 -0.36 -1.92
C LEU A 168 23.29 1.02 -1.64
N LYS A 169 22.57 2.13 -1.86
CA LYS A 169 23.04 3.49 -1.56
C LYS A 169 22.65 3.96 -0.16
N SER A 170 21.51 3.51 0.37
CA SER A 170 21.01 3.92 1.69
C SER A 170 21.53 3.06 2.85
N LEU A 171 22.26 1.98 2.54
CA LEU A 171 22.70 0.99 3.51
C LEU A 171 24.13 1.20 4.01
N PRO A 172 24.39 0.91 5.29
CA PRO A 172 25.74 0.66 5.76
C PRO A 172 26.34 -0.54 5.02
N ILE A 173 27.58 -0.42 4.55
CA ILE A 173 28.26 -1.42 3.71
C ILE A 173 28.24 -2.85 4.28
N THR A 174 28.20 -2.98 5.61
CA THR A 174 28.06 -4.26 6.33
C THR A 174 26.80 -5.06 6.00
N GLN A 175 25.72 -4.42 5.53
CA GLN A 175 24.48 -5.12 5.14
C GLN A 175 24.49 -5.53 3.66
N HIS A 176 25.46 -5.05 2.86
CA HIS A 176 25.55 -5.36 1.44
C HIS A 176 25.77 -6.86 1.21
N GLU A 177 26.48 -7.54 2.11
CA GLU A 177 26.75 -8.99 2.02
C GLU A 177 25.48 -9.84 1.94
N LYS A 178 24.36 -9.38 2.53
CA LYS A 178 23.09 -10.11 2.52
C LYS A 178 22.25 -9.84 1.27
N ILE A 179 22.40 -8.65 0.68
CA ILE A 179 21.61 -8.19 -0.47
C ILE A 179 22.29 -8.52 -1.79
N TRP A 180 23.63 -8.51 -1.81
CA TRP A 180 24.44 -8.76 -3.00
C TRP A 180 24.13 -10.11 -3.68
N PRO A 181 23.98 -11.23 -2.96
CA PRO A 181 23.60 -12.50 -3.59
C PRO A 181 22.23 -12.46 -4.27
N LEU A 182 21.27 -11.72 -3.69
CA LEU A 182 19.93 -11.53 -4.26
C LEU A 182 19.99 -10.65 -5.51
N TYR A 183 20.82 -9.61 -5.51
CA TYR A 183 21.04 -8.74 -6.67
C TYR A 183 21.66 -9.48 -7.85
N ILE A 184 22.69 -10.29 -7.60
CA ILE A 184 23.31 -11.11 -8.65
C ILE A 184 22.31 -12.13 -9.22
N LYS A 185 21.44 -12.70 -8.37
CA LYS A 185 20.36 -13.59 -8.83
C LYS A 185 19.35 -12.84 -9.70
N PHE A 186 18.97 -11.62 -9.32
CA PHE A 186 18.08 -10.76 -10.10
C PHE A 186 18.67 -10.43 -11.48
N ILE A 187 19.92 -9.97 -11.56
CA ILE A 187 20.60 -9.66 -12.84
C ILE A 187 20.72 -10.90 -13.72
N ARG A 188 20.95 -12.08 -13.14
CA ARG A 188 21.02 -13.35 -13.87
C ARG A 188 19.69 -13.84 -14.42
N ILE A 189 18.57 -13.42 -13.82
CA ILE A 189 17.21 -13.73 -14.31
C ILE A 189 16.76 -12.70 -15.34
N ALA A 190 17.25 -11.47 -15.23
CA ALA A 190 16.89 -10.35 -16.11
C ALA A 190 17.71 -10.28 -17.42
N ASN A 191 18.71 -11.15 -17.60
CA ASN A 191 19.45 -11.40 -18.84
C ASN A 191 19.09 -12.77 -19.40
#